data_AF-A0A973SIS7-F1
#
_entry.id   AF-A0A973SIS7-F1
#
_cell.length_a   1.000
_cell.length_b   1.000
_cell.length_c   1.000
_cell.angle_alpha   90.00
_cell.angle_beta   90.00
_cell.angle_gamma   90.00
#
_symmetry.space_group_name_H-M   'P 1'
#
loop_
_entity.id
_entity.type
_entity.pdbx_description
1 polymer ?
#
loop_
_entity_poly.entity_id
_entity_poly.type
_entity_poly.pdbx_seq_one_letter_code
_entity_poly.pdbx_strand_id
1 'polypeptide(L)'
;VGPYPAGSPYAFEVRAFFPKDGSTVEDPVTGSLNASLAGWLLRTGRAAVPYVASQGTALGRAGRVHVSSDGAGLWVGGSAVTCVSGRVEL
;
A
#
# COMPACT_ATOMS: atom_id res chain seq x y z
N VAL A 1 8.89 5.31 -2.53
CA VAL A 1 8.60 4.09 -3.34
C VAL A 1 9.91 3.60 -3.93
N GLY A 2 10.24 2.33 -3.75
CA GLY A 2 11.43 1.70 -4.32
C GLY A 2 11.06 0.42 -5.07
N PRO A 3 11.50 0.23 -6.33
CA PRO A 3 11.20 -1.00 -7.07
C PRO A 3 11.98 -2.17 -6.49
N TYR A 4 11.35 -3.34 -6.45
CA TYR A 4 12.06 -4.59 -6.24
C TYR A 4 12.70 -5.09 -7.54
N PRO A 5 13.70 -5.99 -7.46
CA PRO A 5 14.20 -6.72 -8.61
C PRO A 5 13.11 -7.53 -9.32
N ALA A 6 13.29 -7.77 -10.62
CA ALA A 6 12.42 -8.66 -11.38
C ALA A 6 12.39 -10.07 -10.74
N GLY A 7 11.20 -10.69 -10.71
CA GLY A 7 10.96 -11.98 -10.06
C GLY A 7 10.61 -11.88 -8.57
N SER A 8 10.70 -10.69 -7.96
CA SER A 8 10.15 -10.45 -6.63
C SER A 8 8.63 -10.66 -6.59
N PRO A 9 8.06 -11.19 -5.48
CA PRO A 9 6.61 -11.29 -5.30
C PRO A 9 5.91 -9.92 -5.21
N TYR A 10 6.66 -8.85 -4.93
CA TYR A 10 6.16 -7.47 -4.87
C TYR A 10 6.91 -6.62 -5.88
N ALA A 11 6.21 -5.69 -6.53
CA ALA A 11 6.80 -4.77 -7.49
C ALA A 11 7.51 -3.60 -6.81
N PHE A 12 6.97 -3.11 -5.68
CA PHE A 12 7.52 -1.97 -4.96
C PHE A 12 7.43 -2.13 -3.45
N GLU A 13 8.42 -1.61 -2.74
CA GLU A 13 8.27 -1.21 -1.34
C GLU A 13 7.82 0.26 -1.29
N VAL A 14 6.72 0.51 -0.59
CA VAL A 14 6.15 1.82 -0.34
C VAL A 14 6.40 2.18 1.13
N ARG A 15 6.73 3.44 1.40
CA ARG A 15 6.86 4.00 2.74
C ARG A 15 6.10 5.32 2.78
N ALA A 16 5.31 5.52 3.83
CA ALA A 16 4.37 6.63 3.94
C ALA A 16 4.69 7.43 5.21
N PHE A 17 5.39 8.56 5.05
CA PHE A 17 5.74 9.43 6.16
C PHE A 17 4.82 10.64 6.22
N PHE A 18 4.39 11.01 7.42
CA PHE A 18 3.50 12.15 7.64
C PHE A 18 3.74 12.79 9.01
N PRO A 19 3.43 14.09 9.16
CA PRO A 19 3.53 14.76 10.45
C PRO A 19 2.38 14.33 11.38
N LYS A 20 2.71 14.05 12.64
CA LYS A 20 1.74 13.77 13.71
C LYS A 20 2.33 14.22 15.05
N ASP A 21 1.56 15.03 15.79
CA ASP A 21 1.92 15.47 17.15
C ASP A 21 3.34 16.09 17.26
N GLY A 22 3.72 16.91 16.28
CA GLY A 22 5.04 17.56 16.23
C GLY A 22 6.21 16.66 15.83
N SER A 23 5.94 15.43 15.40
CA SER A 23 6.95 14.45 14.96
C SER A 23 6.63 13.88 13.58
N THR A 24 7.62 13.29 12.92
CA THR A 24 7.41 12.50 11.69
C THR A 24 7.13 11.05 12.09
N VAL A 25 6.00 10.53 11.62
CA VAL A 25 5.60 9.13 11.82
C VAL A 25 5.46 8.43 10.47
N GLU A 26 5.49 7.09 10.49
CA GLU A 26 5.29 6.26 9.31
C GLU A 26 4.02 5.41 9.46
N ASP A 27 3.18 5.36 8.42
CA ASP A 27 1.97 4.55 8.39
C ASP A 27 2.31 3.12 7.97
N PRO A 28 1.86 2.08 8.72
CA PRO A 28 2.10 0.70 8.37
C PRO A 28 1.55 0.28 7.00
N VAL A 29 0.36 0.75 6.59
CA VAL A 29 -0.25 0.44 5.27
C VAL A 29 -1.26 1.51 4.89
N THR A 30 -0.98 2.30 3.85
CA THR A 30 -1.84 3.42 3.45
C THR A 30 -2.51 3.15 2.10
N GLY A 31 -3.78 2.72 2.13
CA GLY A 31 -4.53 2.39 0.89
C GLY A 31 -4.66 3.56 -0.08
N SER A 32 -5.02 4.75 0.41
CA SER A 32 -5.20 5.96 -0.41
C SER A 32 -3.91 6.46 -1.07
N LEU A 33 -2.78 6.34 -0.37
CA LEU A 33 -1.46 6.62 -0.95
C LEU A 33 -1.16 5.66 -2.10
N ASN A 34 -1.39 4.35 -1.90
CA ASN A 34 -1.17 3.35 -2.95
C ASN A 34 -2.07 3.59 -4.16
N ALA A 35 -3.31 4.05 -3.98
CA ALA A 35 -4.20 4.42 -5.09
C ALA A 35 -3.66 5.59 -5.92
N SER A 36 -3.26 6.67 -5.26
CA SER A 36 -2.67 7.83 -5.94
C SER A 36 -1.35 7.48 -6.62
N LEU A 37 -0.52 6.69 -5.92
CA LEU A 37 0.77 6.22 -6.43
C LEU A 37 0.61 5.33 -7.65
N ALA A 38 -0.37 4.41 -7.65
CA ALA A 38 -0.66 3.56 -8.79
C ALA A 38 -0.95 4.36 -10.06
N GLY A 39 -1.80 5.39 -9.96
CA GLY A 39 -2.10 6.27 -11.09
C GLY A 39 -0.86 6.97 -11.65
N TRP A 40 0.05 7.42 -10.78
CA TRP A 40 1.32 8.02 -11.21
C TRP A 40 2.29 6.98 -11.82
N LEU A 41 2.44 5.81 -11.21
CA LEU A 41 3.33 4.75 -11.71
C LEU A 41 2.94 4.29 -13.10
N LEU A 42 1.64 4.09 -13.35
CA LEU A 42 1.12 3.66 -14.64
C LEU A 42 1.27 4.75 -15.71
N ARG A 43 0.85 5.97 -15.40
CA ARG A 43 0.96 7.11 -16.33
C ARG A 43 2.40 7.39 -16.76
N THR A 44 3.36 7.06 -15.90
CA THR A 44 4.78 7.31 -16.16
C THR A 44 5.55 6.06 -16.62
N GLY A 45 4.86 4.96 -16.93
CA GLY A 45 5.46 3.73 -17.48
C GLY A 45 6.36 2.97 -16.49
N ARG A 46 6.26 3.25 -15.19
CA ARG A 46 7.08 2.62 -14.15
C ARG A 46 6.52 1.30 -13.64
N ALA A 47 5.24 1.06 -13.88
CA ALA A 47 4.55 -0.19 -13.53
C ALA A 47 3.56 -0.56 -14.63
N ALA A 48 3.13 -1.82 -14.62
CA ALA A 48 1.96 -2.31 -15.31
C ALA A 48 1.07 -3.07 -14.30
N VAL A 49 -0.24 -3.01 -14.48
CA VAL A 49 -1.18 -3.83 -13.69
C VAL A 49 -1.33 -5.23 -14.30
N PRO A 50 -1.62 -6.27 -13.49
CA PRO A 50 -1.71 -6.23 -12.03
C PRO A 50 -0.34 -6.24 -11.36
N TYR A 51 -0.23 -5.63 -10.18
CA TYR A 51 0.95 -5.75 -9.32
C TYR A 51 0.59 -5.71 -7.84
N VAL A 52 1.53 -6.14 -7.01
CA VAL A 52 1.42 -6.06 -5.54
C VAL A 52 2.51 -5.13 -5.01
N ALA A 53 2.14 -4.16 -4.19
CA ALA A 53 3.07 -3.35 -3.41
C ALA A 53 3.15 -3.86 -1.97
N SER A 54 4.34 -3.88 -1.39
CA SER A 54 4.53 -4.05 0.05
C SER A 54 4.68 -2.71 0.75
N GLN A 55 4.20 -2.62 1.99
CA GLN A 55 4.38 -1.45 2.85
C GLN A 55 4.52 -1.90 4.31
N GLY A 56 5.31 -1.12 5.07
CA GLY A 56 5.47 -1.28 6.51
C GLY A 56 6.56 -2.27 6.91
N THR A 57 7.35 -2.79 5.97
CA THR A 57 8.43 -3.75 6.26
C THR A 57 9.43 -3.18 7.27
N ALA A 58 9.77 -1.89 7.15
CA ALA A 58 10.64 -1.18 8.08
C ALA A 58 10.05 -1.04 9.50
N LEU A 59 8.73 -1.14 9.64
CA LEU A 59 8.00 -1.11 10.92
C LEU A 59 7.69 -2.52 11.47
N GLY A 60 8.20 -3.57 10.84
CA GLY A 60 7.87 -4.96 11.17
C GLY A 60 6.42 -5.34 10.80
N ARG A 61 5.82 -4.65 9.84
CA ARG A 61 4.48 -4.95 9.30
C ARG A 61 4.59 -5.53 7.90
N ALA A 62 3.59 -6.31 7.50
CA ALA A 62 3.59 -7.03 6.23
C ALA A 62 2.38 -6.64 5.36
N GLY A 63 2.17 -5.34 5.14
CA GLY A 63 1.10 -4.86 4.27
C GLY A 63 1.27 -5.35 2.84
N ARG A 64 0.19 -5.86 2.24
CA ARG A 64 0.13 -6.30 0.85
C ARG A 64 -1.02 -5.60 0.15
N VAL A 65 -0.68 -4.71 -0.76
CA VAL A 65 -1.64 -3.90 -1.51
C VAL A 65 -1.66 -4.37 -2.95
N HIS A 66 -2.78 -4.95 -3.34
CA HIS A 66 -3.04 -5.43 -4.69
C HIS A 66 -3.59 -4.28 -5.52
N VAL A 67 -2.97 -4.05 -6.68
CA VAL A 67 -3.39 -3.05 -7.65
C VAL A 67 -3.76 -3.75 -8.94
N SER A 68 -4.99 -3.55 -9.39
CA SER A 68 -5.51 -4.08 -10.64
C SER A 68 -6.33 -3.02 -11.39
N SER A 69 -6.82 -3.36 -12.58
CA SER A 69 -7.77 -2.56 -13.33
C SER A 69 -8.84 -3.46 -13.94
N ASP A 70 -10.06 -2.95 -14.04
CA ASP A 70 -11.18 -3.57 -14.76
C ASP A 70 -11.44 -2.94 -16.14
N GLY A 71 -10.53 -2.07 -16.61
CA GLY A 71 -10.68 -1.30 -17.84
C GLY A 71 -11.46 0.01 -17.70
N ALA A 72 -12.22 0.21 -16.62
CA ALA A 72 -12.90 1.47 -16.29
C ALA A 72 -12.12 2.29 -15.26
N GLY A 73 -11.42 1.62 -14.34
CA GLY A 73 -10.66 2.27 -13.29
C GLY A 73 -9.58 1.39 -12.68
N LEU A 74 -8.90 1.95 -11.68
CA LEU A 74 -7.94 1.24 -10.85
C LEU A 74 -8.62 0.75 -9.58
N TRP A 75 -8.32 -0.49 -9.23
CA TRP A 75 -8.72 -1.10 -7.98
C TRP A 75 -7.52 -1.25 -7.06
N VAL A 76 -7.72 -0.90 -5.80
CA VAL A 76 -6.74 -1.07 -4.74
C VAL A 76 -7.38 -1.87 -3.62
N GLY A 77 -6.80 -3.02 -3.30
CA GLY A 77 -7.36 -3.95 -2.33
C GLY A 77 -6.29 -4.68 -1.53
N GLY A 78 -6.73 -5.39 -0.51
CA GLY A 78 -5.88 -6.21 0.35
C GLY A 78 -6.72 -7.11 1.23
N SER A 79 -6.08 -8.10 1.84
CA SER A 79 -6.74 -8.95 2.83
C SER A 79 -6.79 -8.24 4.19
N ALA A 80 -7.85 -8.51 4.96
CA ALA A 80 -7.99 -8.05 6.34
C ALA A 80 -8.26 -9.23 7.27
N VAL A 81 -7.84 -9.11 8.52
CA VAL A 81 -8.08 -10.09 9.58
C VAL A 81 -8.62 -9.34 10.80
N THR A 82 -9.70 -9.85 11.38
CA THR A 82 -10.24 -9.31 12.64
C THR A 82 -9.30 -9.67 13.79
N CYS A 83 -8.65 -8.65 14.38
CA CYS A 83 -7.77 -8.85 15.53
C CYS A 83 -8.49 -8.79 16.88
N VAL A 84 -9.51 -7.93 16.98
CA VAL A 84 -10.29 -7.71 18.21
C VAL A 84 -11.75 -7.56 17.81
N SER A 85 -12.64 -8.18 18.59
CA SER A 85 -14.10 -8.06 18.48
C SER A 85 -14.68 -7.93 19.88
N GLY A 86 -15.66 -7.06 20.07
CA GLY A 86 -16.25 -6.79 21.39
C GLY A 86 -17.32 -5.70 21.35
N ARG A 87 -17.77 -5.27 22.54
CA ARG A 87 -18.78 -4.23 22.74
C ARG A 87 -18.24 -3.16 23.69
N VAL A 88 -18.60 -1.90 23.44
CA VAL A 88 -18.26 -0.74 24.29
C VAL A 88 -19.55 -0.13 24.81
N GLU A 89 -19.56 0.29 26.08
CA GLU A 89 -20.61 1.14 26.67
C GLU A 89 -20.05 2.56 26.76
N LEU A 90 -20.84 3.55 26.33
CA LEU A 90 -20.47 4.96 26.25
C LEU A 90 -20.90 5.73 27.49
#